data_AF-F3G221-F1
#
_entry.id   AF-F3G221-F1
#
_cell.length_a   1.000
_cell.length_b   1.000
_cell.length_c   1.000
_cell.angle_alpha   90.00
_cell.angle_beta   90.00
_cell.angle_gamma   90.00
#
_symmetry.space_group_name_H-M   'P 1'
#
loop_
_entity.id
_entity.type
_entity.pdbx_description
1 polymer ?
#
loop_
_entity_poly.entity_id
_entity_poly.type
_entity_poly.pdbx_seq_one_letter_code
_entity_poly.pdbx_strand_id
1 'polypeptide(L)'
;GRRCLVEYGGRPLLLSDAEALLSLLGEVPLTLGGEYQAWYWQLFNQRLSPVIADLLAPVAPFSDAPTEPAIGCRVLVRLGSERLDAHLHAAPATLLRLLGSADWQVLNRDVDESWSVATPLIVGELSLTREQIASLRPGDVVLPARCRFDSAGQGSVTLAGRQWAARTDQQAQHLFLQLGHEEHSHHEY
;
A
#
# COMPACT_ATOMS: atom_id res chain seq x y z
N GLY A 1 -4.92 -17.54 -1.80
CA GLY A 1 -3.54 -17.99 -2.08
C GLY A 1 -2.83 -18.24 -0.78
N ARG A 2 -2.10 -19.36 -0.66
CA ARG A 2 -1.25 -19.66 0.50
C ARG A 2 -0.15 -18.59 0.55
N ARG A 3 -0.07 -17.87 1.65
CA ARG A 3 0.96 -16.84 1.88
C ARG A 3 2.20 -17.59 2.37
N CYS A 4 3.31 -17.51 1.63
CA CYS A 4 4.60 -17.81 2.23
C CYS A 4 5.17 -16.50 2.70
N LEU A 5 5.69 -16.54 3.90
CA LEU A 5 6.37 -15.44 4.50
C LEU A 5 7.82 -15.85 4.50
N VAL A 6 8.61 -15.12 3.72
CA VAL A 6 10.04 -15.31 3.50
C VAL A 6 10.79 -14.45 4.50
N GLU A 7 11.81 -15.00 5.15
CA GLU A 7 12.70 -14.21 5.99
C GLU A 7 13.73 -13.51 5.11
N TYR A 8 13.69 -12.18 5.07
CA TYR A 8 14.74 -11.39 4.45
C TYR A 8 15.52 -10.70 5.57
N GLY A 9 16.81 -11.05 5.75
CA GLY A 9 17.70 -10.48 6.76
C GLY A 9 17.07 -10.29 8.15
N GLY A 10 16.44 -11.32 8.71
CA GLY A 10 15.82 -11.27 10.04
C GLY A 10 14.40 -10.71 10.11
N ARG A 11 13.77 -10.37 8.98
CA ARG A 11 12.46 -9.70 8.95
C ARG A 11 11.50 -10.34 7.95
N PRO A 12 10.18 -10.28 8.22
CA PRO A 12 9.19 -10.91 7.39
C PRO A 12 8.96 -10.19 6.05
N LEU A 13 8.90 -10.97 4.96
CA LEU A 13 8.48 -10.59 3.61
C LEU A 13 7.32 -11.49 3.17
N LEU A 14 6.11 -10.96 3.05
CA LEU A 14 4.92 -11.75 2.69
C LEU A 14 4.72 -11.74 1.18
N LEU A 15 4.65 -12.93 0.59
CA LEU A 15 4.39 -13.10 -0.84
C LEU A 15 3.01 -13.72 -1.07
N SER A 16 2.20 -13.13 -1.95
CA SER A 16 1.04 -13.82 -2.52
C SER A 16 1.52 -14.86 -3.53
N ASP A 17 0.80 -15.98 -3.61
CA ASP A 17 1.10 -17.05 -4.56
C ASP A 17 2.56 -17.52 -4.51
N ALA A 18 3.10 -17.54 -3.29
CA ALA A 18 4.52 -17.70 -3.05
C ALA A 18 5.08 -19.04 -3.53
N GLU A 19 4.26 -20.09 -3.52
CA GLU A 19 4.64 -21.40 -4.08
C GLU A 19 5.00 -21.29 -5.57
N ALA A 20 4.14 -20.63 -6.36
CA ALA A 20 4.37 -20.40 -7.78
C ALA A 20 5.54 -19.44 -8.02
N LEU A 21 5.62 -18.37 -7.22
CA LEU A 21 6.69 -17.37 -7.36
C LEU A 21 8.06 -17.97 -7.07
N LEU A 22 8.19 -18.66 -5.93
CA LEU A 22 9.46 -19.25 -5.52
C LEU A 22 9.83 -20.45 -6.40
N SER A 23 8.86 -21.23 -6.90
CA SER A 23 9.11 -22.25 -7.93
C SER A 23 9.65 -21.67 -9.22
N LEU A 24 9.15 -20.49 -9.63
CA LEU A 24 9.63 -19.79 -10.82
C LEU A 24 11.05 -19.22 -10.63
N LEU A 25 11.42 -18.86 -9.40
CA LEU A 25 12.73 -18.28 -9.08
C LEU A 25 13.82 -19.33 -8.77
N GLY A 26 13.44 -20.55 -8.44
CA GLY A 26 14.36 -21.63 -8.08
C GLY A 26 14.51 -22.67 -9.19
N GLU A 27 15.56 -23.49 -9.10
CA GLU A 27 15.75 -24.62 -10.02
C GLU A 27 14.91 -25.86 -9.64
N VAL A 28 14.30 -25.85 -8.45
CA VAL A 28 13.50 -26.94 -7.91
C VAL A 28 12.11 -26.40 -7.58
N PRO A 29 11.02 -27.12 -7.92
CA PRO A 29 9.68 -26.69 -7.54
C PRO A 29 9.55 -26.60 -6.03
N LEU A 30 8.95 -25.50 -5.55
CA LEU A 30 8.59 -25.29 -4.15
C LEU A 30 7.19 -25.85 -3.88
N THR A 31 6.98 -26.53 -2.76
CA THR A 31 5.66 -26.85 -2.21
C THR A 31 5.54 -26.31 -0.79
N LEU A 32 4.45 -25.60 -0.52
CA LEU A 32 4.06 -25.14 0.82
C LEU A 32 3.04 -26.09 1.47
N GLY A 33 2.61 -27.13 0.75
CA GLY A 33 1.70 -28.14 1.27
C GLY A 33 2.44 -29.21 2.06
N GLY A 34 1.85 -29.64 3.17
CA GLY A 34 2.39 -30.71 4.02
C GLY A 34 3.08 -30.19 5.28
N GLU A 35 3.76 -31.09 5.99
CA GLU A 35 4.52 -30.76 7.20
C GLU A 35 5.81 -30.00 6.87
N TYR A 36 6.21 -29.10 7.77
CA TYR A 36 7.47 -28.37 7.63
C TYR A 36 8.67 -29.32 7.69
N GLN A 37 9.52 -29.28 6.66
CA GLN A 37 10.73 -30.09 6.58
C GLN A 37 11.96 -29.20 6.36
N ALA A 38 12.79 -29.03 7.39
CA ALA A 38 13.94 -28.13 7.36
C ALA A 38 14.94 -28.46 6.22
N TRP A 39 15.16 -29.73 5.92
CA TRP A 39 16.07 -30.17 4.84
C TRP A 39 15.60 -29.70 3.46
N TYR A 40 14.29 -29.60 3.24
CA TYR A 40 13.72 -29.20 1.96
C TYR A 40 13.98 -27.71 1.69
N TRP A 41 13.84 -26.87 2.71
CA TRP A 41 14.18 -25.46 2.63
C TRP A 41 15.69 -25.22 2.45
N GLN A 42 16.53 -26.04 3.08
CA GLN A 42 17.98 -26.00 2.84
C GLN A 42 18.31 -26.33 1.37
N LEU A 43 17.73 -27.40 0.82
CA LEU A 43 17.91 -27.76 -0.58
C LEU A 43 17.42 -26.65 -1.51
N PHE A 44 16.23 -26.09 -1.26
CA PHE A 44 15.68 -25.00 -2.05
C PHE A 44 16.65 -23.80 -2.10
N ASN A 45 17.17 -23.37 -0.95
CA ASN A 45 18.13 -22.27 -0.87
C ASN A 45 19.46 -22.56 -1.58
N GLN A 46 19.95 -23.79 -1.52
CA GLN A 46 21.17 -24.21 -2.24
C GLN A 46 20.98 -24.26 -3.76
N ARG A 47 19.73 -24.36 -4.22
CA ARG A 47 19.36 -24.44 -5.64
C ARG A 47 18.81 -23.13 -6.20
N LEU A 48 18.91 -22.03 -5.45
CA LEU A 48 18.67 -20.69 -5.97
C LEU A 48 19.86 -20.25 -6.83
N SER A 49 19.58 -19.56 -7.93
CA SER A 49 20.66 -18.87 -8.66
C SER A 49 21.34 -17.84 -7.74
N PRO A 50 22.64 -17.56 -7.91
CA PRO A 50 23.37 -16.64 -7.03
C PRO A 50 22.69 -15.27 -6.88
N VAL A 51 22.16 -14.72 -7.99
CA VAL A 51 21.48 -13.42 -7.99
C VAL A 51 20.20 -13.43 -7.15
N ILE A 52 19.42 -14.51 -7.22
CA ILE A 52 18.20 -14.65 -6.43
C ILE A 52 18.54 -14.98 -4.97
N ALA A 53 19.59 -15.76 -4.73
CA ALA A 53 20.08 -16.06 -3.39
C ALA A 53 20.53 -14.79 -2.67
N ASP A 54 21.32 -13.93 -3.33
CA ASP A 54 21.75 -12.64 -2.77
C ASP A 54 20.55 -11.74 -2.41
N LEU A 55 19.47 -11.84 -3.18
CA LEU A 55 18.28 -11.01 -2.98
C LEU A 55 17.32 -11.53 -1.91
N LEU A 56 17.12 -12.85 -1.82
CA LEU A 56 16.02 -13.44 -1.04
C LEU A 56 16.46 -14.49 -0.01
N ALA A 57 17.69 -15.00 -0.08
CA ALA A 57 18.14 -16.04 0.83
C ALA A 57 18.50 -15.47 2.23
N PRO A 58 18.30 -16.25 3.30
CA PRO A 58 17.67 -17.57 3.30
C PRO A 58 16.14 -17.49 3.22
N VAL A 59 15.55 -18.23 2.29
CA VAL A 59 14.09 -18.40 2.19
C VAL A 59 13.63 -19.47 3.16
N ALA A 60 12.76 -19.11 4.08
CA ALA A 60 12.13 -20.02 5.03
C ALA A 60 10.66 -19.63 5.19
N PRO A 61 9.76 -20.54 5.58
CA PRO A 61 8.39 -20.22 5.90
C PRO A 61 8.35 -19.58 7.29
N PHE A 62 7.57 -18.52 7.43
CA PHE A 62 7.37 -17.87 8.71
C PHE A 62 5.91 -18.01 9.15
N SER A 63 5.73 -18.41 10.41
CA SER A 63 4.42 -18.74 10.98
C SER A 63 3.65 -17.53 11.50
N ASP A 64 4.35 -16.44 11.82
CA ASP A 64 3.76 -15.36 12.59
C ASP A 64 3.28 -14.22 11.69
N ALA A 65 2.13 -13.64 12.03
CA ALA A 65 1.65 -12.47 11.31
C ALA A 65 2.55 -11.27 11.64
N PRO A 66 3.00 -10.47 10.64
CA PRO A 66 3.78 -9.27 10.92
C PRO A 66 2.97 -8.33 11.81
N THR A 67 3.58 -7.88 12.90
CA THR A 67 2.97 -6.92 13.85
C THR A 67 3.10 -5.48 13.35
N GLU A 68 4.06 -5.20 12.46
CA GLU A 68 4.31 -3.86 11.90
C GLU A 68 3.39 -3.55 10.70
N PRO A 69 3.07 -2.27 10.45
CA PRO A 69 2.34 -1.86 9.25
C PRO A 69 3.15 -2.24 8.01
N ALA A 70 2.53 -3.01 7.12
CA ALA A 70 3.17 -3.49 5.90
C ALA A 70 2.80 -2.60 4.71
N ILE A 71 3.80 -2.18 3.94
CA ILE A 71 3.61 -1.60 2.61
C ILE A 71 3.39 -2.75 1.64
N GLY A 72 2.30 -2.69 0.87
CA GLY A 72 2.02 -3.61 -0.23
C GLY A 72 2.55 -3.06 -1.55
N CYS A 73 3.24 -3.89 -2.31
CA CYS A 73 3.63 -3.62 -3.70
C CYS A 73 3.32 -4.80 -4.61
N ARG A 74 3.07 -4.53 -5.89
CA ARG A 74 2.95 -5.56 -6.91
C ARG A 74 4.35 -6.00 -7.34
N VAL A 75 4.56 -7.31 -7.40
CA VAL A 75 5.78 -7.92 -7.92
C VAL A 75 5.46 -8.60 -9.23
N LEU A 76 6.28 -8.30 -10.23
CA LEU A 76 6.20 -8.90 -11.54
C LEU A 76 7.45 -9.73 -11.77
N VAL A 77 7.29 -11.04 -11.94
CA VAL A 77 8.40 -11.93 -12.27
C VAL A 77 8.24 -12.39 -13.71
N ARG A 78 9.32 -12.31 -14.49
CA ARG A 78 9.40 -12.86 -15.84
C ARG A 78 10.68 -13.67 -15.98
N LEU A 79 10.54 -14.95 -16.31
CA LEU A 79 11.65 -15.86 -16.59
C LEU A 79 11.41 -16.54 -17.93
N GLY A 80 12.22 -16.23 -18.94
CA GLY A 80 11.97 -16.67 -20.32
C GLY A 80 10.59 -16.20 -20.81
N SER A 81 9.74 -17.16 -21.20
CA SER A 81 8.34 -16.93 -21.60
C SER A 81 7.34 -16.94 -20.43
N GLU A 82 7.76 -17.37 -19.25
CA GLU A 82 6.88 -17.44 -18.08
C GLU A 82 6.77 -16.07 -17.41
N ARG A 83 5.56 -15.77 -16.93
CA ARG A 83 5.25 -14.53 -16.23
C ARG A 83 4.33 -14.82 -15.05
N LEU A 84 4.66 -14.23 -13.91
CA LEU A 84 3.84 -14.26 -12.71
C LEU A 84 3.62 -12.84 -12.19
N ASP A 85 2.37 -12.56 -11.81
CA ASP A 85 1.96 -11.36 -11.12
C ASP A 85 1.59 -11.72 -9.68
N ALA A 86 2.27 -11.11 -8.70
CA ALA A 86 2.08 -11.37 -7.28
C ALA A 86 2.09 -10.07 -6.47
N HIS A 87 1.78 -10.18 -5.18
CA HIS A 87 1.89 -9.09 -4.22
C HIS A 87 2.93 -9.42 -3.18
N LEU A 88 3.73 -8.41 -2.83
CA LEU A 88 4.71 -8.45 -1.77
C LEU A 88 4.29 -7.45 -0.71
N HIS A 89 4.30 -7.87 0.55
CA HIS A 89 4.07 -6.99 1.69
C HIS A 89 5.25 -7.09 2.66
N ALA A 90 5.79 -5.95 3.06
CA ALA A 90 6.88 -5.90 4.02
C ALA A 90 6.83 -4.60 4.82
N ALA A 91 7.50 -4.60 5.98
CA ALA A 91 7.78 -3.36 6.68
C ALA A 91 8.58 -2.39 5.78
N PRO A 92 8.41 -1.06 5.92
CA PRO A 92 9.10 -0.08 5.10
C PRO A 92 10.63 -0.28 5.07
N ALA A 93 11.23 -0.58 6.23
CA ALA A 93 12.67 -0.83 6.33
C ALA A 93 13.12 -2.08 5.54
N THR A 94 12.30 -3.14 5.53
CA THR A 94 12.58 -4.37 4.77
C THR A 94 12.55 -4.09 3.27
N LEU A 95 11.57 -3.31 2.80
CA LEU A 95 11.47 -2.89 1.39
C LEU A 95 12.66 -2.03 0.98
N LEU A 96 13.03 -1.02 1.77
CA LEU A 96 14.17 -0.16 1.47
C LEU A 96 15.47 -0.95 1.35
N ARG A 97 15.68 -1.94 2.23
CA ARG A 97 16.84 -2.83 2.13
C ARG A 97 16.78 -3.70 0.89
N LEU A 98 15.61 -4.25 0.53
CA LEU A 98 15.45 -5.03 -0.70
C LEU A 98 15.76 -4.18 -1.94
N LEU A 99 15.32 -2.92 -1.96
CA LEU A 99 15.63 -1.96 -3.02
C LEU A 99 17.09 -1.49 -3.00
N GLY A 100 17.82 -1.71 -1.90
CA GLY A 100 19.24 -1.35 -1.77
C GLY A 100 20.20 -2.53 -1.93
N SER A 101 19.71 -3.77 -2.06
CA SER A 101 20.54 -4.98 -2.08
C SER A 101 20.94 -5.47 -3.47
N ALA A 102 20.44 -4.82 -4.51
CA ALA A 102 20.78 -5.12 -5.90
C ALA A 102 20.82 -3.84 -6.73
N ASP A 103 21.47 -3.90 -7.90
CA ASP A 103 21.51 -2.81 -8.86
C ASP A 103 20.18 -2.70 -9.63
N TRP A 104 19.12 -2.30 -8.92
CA TRP A 104 17.78 -2.14 -9.50
C TRP A 104 17.78 -1.08 -10.58
N GLN A 105 17.28 -1.43 -11.77
CA GLN A 105 17.00 -0.46 -12.81
C GLN A 105 15.64 0.18 -12.57
N VAL A 106 15.64 1.49 -12.37
CA VAL A 106 14.42 2.27 -12.21
C VAL A 106 13.68 2.30 -13.55
N LEU A 107 12.48 1.71 -13.58
CA LEU A 107 11.57 1.79 -14.71
C LEU A 107 10.59 2.94 -14.49
N ASN A 108 10.96 4.14 -14.95
CA ASN A 108 10.02 5.25 -15.01
C ASN A 108 9.05 4.98 -16.16
N ARG A 109 7.80 4.68 -15.82
CA ARG A 109 6.69 4.78 -16.77
C ARG A 109 5.92 6.03 -16.45
N ASP A 110 5.60 6.80 -17.49
CA ASP A 110 4.63 7.86 -17.35
C ASP A 110 3.32 7.25 -16.88
N VAL A 111 2.78 7.85 -15.84
CA VAL A 111 1.43 7.56 -15.40
C VAL A 111 0.52 8.07 -16.51
N ASP A 112 -0.34 7.18 -17.03
CA ASP A 112 -1.30 7.54 -18.06
C ASP A 112 -2.09 8.78 -17.61
N GLU A 113 -2.21 9.79 -18.46
CA GLU A 113 -2.97 11.02 -18.19
C GLU A 113 -4.45 10.72 -17.86
N SER A 114 -4.94 9.53 -18.25
CA SER A 114 -6.27 9.04 -17.89
C SER A 114 -6.40 8.60 -16.42
N TRP A 115 -5.28 8.39 -15.71
CA TRP A 115 -5.29 7.97 -14.32
C TRP A 115 -5.72 9.13 -13.41
N SER A 116 -6.96 9.05 -12.93
CA SER A 116 -7.54 10.04 -12.03
C SER A 116 -7.47 9.59 -10.57
N VAL A 117 -7.07 10.51 -9.69
CA VAL A 117 -7.16 10.32 -8.24
C VAL A 117 -8.34 11.15 -7.74
N ALA A 118 -9.40 10.47 -7.33
CA ALA A 118 -10.55 11.13 -6.71
C ALA A 118 -10.26 11.36 -5.22
N THR A 119 -10.21 12.63 -4.82
CA THR A 119 -10.14 13.00 -3.39
C THR A 119 -11.45 13.66 -2.98
N PRO A 120 -12.18 13.14 -1.98
CA PRO A 120 -13.42 13.76 -1.55
C PRO A 120 -13.14 15.13 -0.92
N LEU A 121 -13.94 16.13 -1.30
CA LEU A 121 -13.94 17.43 -0.64
C LEU A 121 -14.79 17.35 0.63
N ILE A 122 -14.14 17.23 1.79
CA ILE A 122 -14.83 17.21 3.07
C ILE A 122 -15.22 18.64 3.46
N VAL A 123 -16.51 18.94 3.50
CA VAL A 123 -17.04 20.26 3.89
C VAL A 123 -17.20 20.42 5.40
N GLY A 124 -17.35 19.30 6.12
CA GLY A 124 -17.48 19.26 7.56
C GLY A 124 -17.62 17.85 8.10
N GLU A 125 -17.53 17.75 9.42
CA GLU A 125 -17.56 16.50 10.16
C GLU A 125 -18.61 16.57 11.27
N LEU A 126 -19.34 15.47 11.46
CA LEU A 126 -20.33 15.30 12.53
C LEU A 126 -20.24 13.86 13.04
N SER A 127 -20.38 13.69 14.35
CA SER A 127 -20.54 12.38 14.97
C SER A 127 -21.98 12.21 15.42
N LEU A 128 -22.61 11.12 15.00
CA LEU A 128 -23.96 10.74 15.38
C LEU A 128 -23.93 9.34 16.00
N THR A 129 -24.79 9.08 16.98
CA THR A 129 -25.01 7.72 17.47
C THR A 129 -25.71 6.89 16.41
N ARG A 130 -25.69 5.56 16.57
CA ARG A 130 -26.35 4.64 15.65
C ARG A 130 -27.86 4.89 15.59
N GLU A 131 -28.48 5.19 16.73
CA GLU A 131 -29.90 5.49 16.85
C GLU A 131 -30.25 6.79 16.10
N GLN A 132 -29.40 7.82 16.22
CA GLN A 132 -29.60 9.09 15.52
C GLN A 132 -29.52 8.89 14.00
N ILE A 133 -28.51 8.15 13.50
CA ILE A 133 -28.39 7.82 12.08
C ILE A 133 -29.64 7.07 11.59
N ALA A 134 -30.12 6.09 12.37
CA ALA A 134 -31.30 5.31 12.01
C ALA A 134 -32.60 6.14 12.00
N SER A 135 -32.63 7.27 12.72
CA SER A 135 -33.81 8.14 12.81
C SER A 135 -33.91 9.18 11.70
N LEU A 136 -32.84 9.41 10.94
CA LEU A 136 -32.78 10.44 9.89
C LEU A 136 -33.78 10.18 8.76
N ARG A 137 -34.42 11.26 8.29
CA ARG A 137 -35.39 11.25 7.20
C ARG A 137 -35.00 12.28 6.13
N PRO A 138 -35.43 12.08 4.86
CA PRO A 138 -35.30 13.11 3.84
C PRO A 138 -35.91 14.44 4.31
N GLY A 139 -35.12 15.51 4.25
CA GLY A 139 -35.51 16.84 4.72
C GLY A 139 -34.91 17.23 6.08
N ASP A 140 -34.35 16.28 6.85
CA ASP A 140 -33.64 16.61 8.08
C ASP A 140 -32.37 17.44 7.79
N VAL A 141 -32.10 18.42 8.64
CA VAL A 141 -30.92 19.27 8.55
C VAL A 141 -29.88 18.78 9.55
N VAL A 142 -28.69 18.47 9.05
CA VAL A 142 -27.52 18.13 9.86
C VAL A 142 -26.54 19.29 9.86
N LEU A 143 -26.10 19.69 11.06
CA LEU A 143 -25.09 20.72 11.22
C LEU A 143 -23.75 20.06 11.57
N PRO A 144 -22.69 20.23 10.77
CA PRO A 144 -21.36 19.74 11.13
C PRO A 144 -20.91 20.32 12.46
N ALA A 145 -20.36 19.47 13.34
CA ALA A 145 -19.72 19.92 14.58
C ALA A 145 -18.39 20.64 14.28
N ARG A 146 -17.75 20.28 13.16
CA ARG A 146 -16.54 20.94 12.65
C ARG A 146 -16.76 21.25 11.17
N CYS A 147 -16.84 22.53 10.82
CA CYS A 147 -16.86 22.97 9.43
C CYS A 147 -15.41 23.08 8.93
N ARG A 148 -15.14 22.57 7.72
CA ARG A 148 -13.84 22.73 7.04
C ARG A 148 -13.80 23.97 6.15
N PHE A 149 -14.97 24.53 5.85
CA PHE A 149 -15.17 25.75 5.10
C PHE A 149 -16.13 26.67 5.85
N ASP A 150 -15.88 27.97 5.79
CA ASP A 150 -16.79 28.99 6.26
C ASP A 150 -17.87 29.33 5.20
N SER A 151 -18.81 30.20 5.58
CA SER A 151 -19.87 30.66 4.68
C SER A 151 -19.38 31.54 3.52
N ALA A 152 -18.14 32.05 3.60
CA ALA A 152 -17.48 32.78 2.52
C ALA A 152 -16.71 31.84 1.57
N GLY A 153 -16.72 30.53 1.82
CA GLY A 153 -16.05 29.54 0.98
C GLY A 153 -14.56 29.39 1.27
N GLN A 154 -14.04 29.96 2.36
CA GLN A 154 -12.65 29.81 2.77
C GLN A 154 -12.51 28.61 3.71
N GLY A 155 -11.46 27.82 3.51
CA GLY A 155 -11.25 26.61 4.29
C GLY A 155 -9.90 25.96 4.05
N SER A 156 -9.80 24.69 4.43
CA SER A 156 -8.60 23.87 4.26
C SER A 156 -8.95 22.52 3.63
N VAL A 157 -8.11 22.01 2.73
CA VAL A 157 -8.26 20.68 2.12
C VAL A 157 -7.03 19.84 2.35
N THR A 158 -7.22 18.57 2.71
CA THR A 158 -6.14 17.59 2.80
C THR A 158 -5.99 16.83 1.49
N LEU A 159 -4.85 17.00 0.82
CA LEU A 159 -4.51 16.28 -0.41
C LEU A 159 -3.18 15.57 -0.21
N ALA A 160 -3.14 14.26 -0.47
CA ALA A 160 -1.94 13.43 -0.33
C ALA A 160 -1.22 13.59 1.04
N GLY A 161 -1.99 13.73 2.12
CA GLY A 161 -1.46 13.90 3.48
C GLY A 161 -0.97 15.31 3.80
N ARG A 162 -1.12 16.28 2.90
CA ARG A 162 -0.75 17.69 3.09
C ARG A 162 -2.00 18.56 3.20
N GLN A 163 -1.93 19.59 4.04
CA GLN A 163 -3.02 20.53 4.21
C GLN A 163 -2.80 21.76 3.32
N TRP A 164 -3.85 22.21 2.65
CA TRP A 164 -3.82 23.34 1.72
C TRP A 164 -4.89 24.34 2.10
N ALA A 165 -4.53 25.62 2.17
CA ALA A 165 -5.51 26.70 2.21
C ALA A 165 -6.33 26.65 0.91
N ALA A 166 -7.65 26.71 1.02
CA ALA A 166 -8.54 26.57 -0.10
C ALA A 166 -9.64 27.63 -0.10
N ARG A 167 -10.03 28.07 -1.29
CA ARG A 167 -11.18 28.95 -1.50
C ARG A 167 -12.10 28.37 -2.54
N THR A 168 -13.40 28.36 -2.27
CA THR A 168 -14.39 28.04 -3.28
C THR A 168 -14.76 29.28 -4.07
N ASP A 169 -14.97 29.10 -5.37
CA ASP A 169 -15.52 30.11 -6.27
C ASP A 169 -16.66 29.48 -7.06
N GLN A 170 -17.76 30.20 -7.23
CA GLN A 170 -18.88 29.73 -8.02
C GLN A 170 -18.87 30.46 -9.35
N GLN A 171 -18.62 29.72 -10.42
CA GLN A 171 -18.69 30.26 -11.78
C GLN A 171 -19.78 29.52 -12.56
N ALA A 172 -20.80 30.27 -12.97
CA ALA A 172 -22.03 29.74 -13.56
C ALA A 172 -22.67 28.66 -12.67
N GLN A 173 -22.68 27.41 -13.14
CA GLN A 173 -23.28 26.25 -12.45
C GLN A 173 -22.24 25.29 -11.86
N HIS A 174 -20.96 25.68 -11.85
CA HIS A 174 -19.86 24.86 -11.35
C HIS A 174 -19.23 25.50 -10.12
N LEU A 175 -19.02 24.66 -9.10
CA LEU A 175 -18.20 25.01 -7.94
C LEU A 175 -16.74 24.70 -8.29
N PHE A 176 -15.90 25.73 -8.23
CA PHE A 176 -14.46 25.62 -8.38
C PHE A 176 -13.80 25.68 -7.02
N LEU A 177 -12.73 24.91 -6.86
CA LEU A 177 -11.88 24.94 -5.68
C LEU A 177 -10.51 25.46 -6.10
N GLN A 178 -10.10 26.57 -5.50
CA GLN A 178 -8.77 27.14 -5.68
C GLN A 178 -7.91 26.72 -4.49
N LEU A 179 -6.79 26.05 -4.78
CA LEU A 179 -5.79 25.70 -3.77
C LEU A 179 -4.73 26.82 -3.73
N GLY A 180 -4.49 27.34 -2.54
CA GLY A 180 -3.49 28.37 -2.28
C GLY A 180 -2.16 27.77 -1.84
N HIS A 181 -1.66 28.21 -0.70
CA HIS A 181 -0.42 27.70 -0.12
C HIS A 181 -0.66 26.44 0.72
N GLU A 182 0.39 25.64 0.88
CA GLU A 182 0.44 24.57 1.87
C GLU A 182 0.36 25.20 3.28
N GLU A 183 -0.53 24.69 4.10
CA GLU A 183 -0.59 25.02 5.52
C GLU A 183 0.25 23.99 6.28
N HIS A 184 1.20 24.48 7.08
CA HIS A 184 1.91 23.60 7.99
C HIS A 184 0.96 23.25 9.12
N SER A 185 0.50 22.00 9.16
CA SER A 185 -0.24 21.48 10.29
C SER A 185 0.65 21.60 11.53
N HIS A 186 0.39 22.59 12.39
CA HIS A 186 0.89 22.57 13.76
C HIS A 186 0.20 21.39 14.45
N HIS A 187 0.79 20.21 14.35
CA HIS A 187 0.51 19.14 15.30
C HIS A 187 1.17 19.56 16.63
N GLU A 188 0.45 20.33 17.43
CA GLU A 188 0.71 20.38 18.87
C GLU A 188 0.21 19.06 19.49
N TYR A 189 1.20 18.24 19.86
CA TYR A 189 1.22 17.15 20.86
C TYR A 189 0.18 16.02 20.81
#